data_AF-A0AA95S1Q7-F1
#
_entry.id   AF-A0AA95S1Q7-F1
#
_cell.length_a   1.000
_cell.length_b   1.000
_cell.length_c   1.000
_cell.angle_alpha   90.00
_cell.angle_beta   90.00
_cell.angle_gamma   90.00
#
_symmetry.space_group_name_H-M   'P 1'
#
loop_
_entity.id
_entity.type
_entity.pdbx_description
1 polymer ?
#
loop_
_entity_poly.entity_id
_entity_poly.type
_entity_poly.pdbx_seq_one_letter_code
_entity_poly.pdbx_strand_id
1 'polypeptide(L)'
;MERLKQKGLWLSGYFLLMIFLFTRGFYNPFFVLLIGILLIIVFLKEENRLFGWMIISFFLGNLLLGYMDNFIEGFHLSPFSLIMLSQLLLLIPILIICYVVKQFKQEITPYFHRPIFTQEIQLPFNIGFSFKRLALIFGLLTVLSIGITFLFQGEKMHWRSFSLFLLFASMNALLEEVLWRGLLLPKLISITNDIIGIIVTSIAYGINVTMFGFSPIICMIYIFLGLMLGLLTVKTKSVFPAMIAHTLVTTLFLINGVMTIPVYYGS
;
A
#
# COMPACT_ATOMS: atom_id res chain seq x y z
N MET A 1 -0.83 15.37 25.51
CA MET A 1 -1.06 13.93 25.28
C MET A 1 -2.49 13.80 24.74
N GLU A 2 -2.63 13.63 23.43
CA GLU A 2 -3.95 13.59 22.77
C GLU A 2 -4.71 12.34 23.26
N ARG A 3 -5.96 12.51 23.72
CA ARG A 3 -6.73 11.41 24.31
C ARG A 3 -7.00 10.39 23.21
N LEU A 4 -6.34 9.23 23.28
CA LEU A 4 -6.51 8.11 22.36
C LEU A 4 -8.00 7.82 22.14
N LYS A 5 -8.47 7.98 20.89
CA LYS A 5 -9.84 7.67 20.49
C LYS A 5 -10.03 6.14 20.58
N GLN A 6 -10.47 5.64 21.75
CA GLN A 6 -10.62 4.19 22.01
C GLN A 6 -11.37 3.45 20.89
N LYS A 7 -12.48 4.03 20.38
CA LYS A 7 -13.25 3.43 19.27
C LYS A 7 -12.45 3.30 17.97
N GLY A 8 -11.53 4.21 17.69
CA GLY A 8 -10.65 4.13 16.54
C GLY A 8 -9.64 3.00 16.66
N LEU A 9 -9.09 2.77 17.85
CA LEU A 9 -8.21 1.62 18.12
C LEU A 9 -8.91 0.29 17.87
N TRP A 10 -10.17 0.17 18.33
CA TRP A 10 -10.99 -1.00 18.08
C TRP A 10 -11.19 -1.24 16.58
N LEU A 11 -11.55 -0.21 15.81
CA LEU A 11 -11.70 -0.32 14.35
C LEU A 11 -10.39 -0.66 13.64
N SER A 12 -9.26 -0.12 14.09
CA SER A 12 -7.94 -0.46 13.56
C SER A 12 -7.59 -1.93 13.80
N GLY A 13 -7.78 -2.43 15.02
CA GLY A 13 -7.57 -3.84 15.34
C GLY A 13 -8.52 -4.75 14.57
N TYR A 14 -9.77 -4.33 14.40
CA TYR A 14 -10.77 -5.02 13.59
C TYR A 14 -10.33 -5.16 12.13
N PHE A 15 -9.86 -4.05 11.53
CA PHE A 15 -9.34 -4.04 10.17
C PHE A 15 -8.14 -4.98 10.00
N LEU A 16 -7.19 -4.95 10.94
CA LEU A 16 -6.02 -5.85 10.93
C LEU A 16 -6.40 -7.33 11.07
N LEU A 17 -7.38 -7.65 11.91
CA LEU A 17 -7.87 -9.02 12.03
C LEU A 17 -8.57 -9.48 10.76
N MET A 18 -9.46 -8.65 10.20
CA MET A 18 -10.16 -8.99 8.96
C MET A 18 -9.20 -9.18 7.80
N ILE A 19 -8.18 -8.33 7.65
CA ILE A 19 -7.24 -8.46 6.53
C ILE A 19 -6.41 -9.72 6.68
N PHE A 20 -6.00 -10.07 7.90
CA PHE A 20 -5.34 -11.34 8.17
C PHE A 20 -6.21 -12.55 7.82
N LEU A 21 -7.48 -12.56 8.27
CA LEU A 21 -8.38 -13.67 7.96
C LEU A 21 -8.66 -13.79 6.46
N PHE A 22 -8.83 -12.65 5.78
CA PHE A 22 -9.08 -12.58 4.34
C PHE A 22 -7.91 -13.14 3.54
N THR A 23 -6.67 -12.68 3.80
CA THR A 23 -5.49 -13.13 3.04
C THR A 23 -5.06 -14.56 3.34
N ARG A 24 -5.53 -15.14 4.46
CA ARG A 24 -5.30 -16.55 4.80
C ARG A 24 -6.41 -17.50 4.34
N GLY A 25 -7.44 -16.98 3.68
CA GLY A 25 -8.56 -17.79 3.19
C GLY A 25 -9.51 -18.29 4.31
N PHE A 26 -9.44 -17.71 5.51
CA PHE A 26 -10.38 -18.01 6.59
C PHE A 26 -11.70 -17.26 6.38
N TYR A 27 -12.42 -17.61 5.31
CA TYR A 27 -13.59 -16.86 4.86
C TYR A 27 -14.78 -16.90 5.83
N ASN A 28 -15.02 -18.01 6.51
CA ASN A 28 -16.11 -18.12 7.48
C ASN A 28 -16.02 -17.06 8.60
N PRO A 29 -14.95 -17.02 9.43
CA PRO A 29 -14.82 -15.99 10.46
C PRO A 29 -14.70 -14.58 9.85
N PHE A 30 -14.09 -14.44 8.68
CA PHE A 30 -14.05 -13.17 7.96
C PHE A 30 -15.45 -12.62 7.64
N PHE A 31 -16.36 -13.44 7.08
CA PHE A 31 -17.71 -13.01 6.76
C PHE A 31 -18.56 -12.73 8.00
N VAL A 32 -18.35 -13.47 9.09
CA VAL A 32 -18.98 -13.14 10.39
C VAL A 32 -18.57 -11.74 10.86
N LEU A 33 -17.28 -11.40 10.77
CA LEU A 33 -16.82 -10.05 11.07
C LEU A 33 -17.35 -9.03 10.05
N LEU A 34 -17.42 -9.34 8.77
CA LEU A 34 -17.98 -8.40 7.79
C LEU A 34 -19.45 -8.05 8.10
N ILE A 35 -20.25 -9.05 8.49
CA ILE A 35 -21.64 -8.83 8.94
C ILE A 35 -21.67 -8.07 10.26
N GLY A 36 -20.79 -8.40 11.21
CA GLY A 36 -20.69 -7.71 12.50
C GLY A 36 -20.46 -6.21 12.35
N ILE A 37 -19.54 -5.80 11.46
CA ILE A 37 -19.31 -4.38 11.21
C ILE A 37 -20.48 -3.70 10.50
N LEU A 38 -21.13 -4.38 9.54
CA LEU A 38 -22.35 -3.88 8.88
C LEU A 38 -23.49 -3.61 9.87
N LEU A 39 -23.66 -4.46 10.90
CA LEU A 39 -24.69 -4.25 11.92
C LEU A 39 -24.33 -3.11 12.88
N ILE A 40 -23.05 -2.96 13.23
CA ILE A 40 -22.61 -1.96 14.22
C ILE A 40 -22.45 -0.56 13.59
N ILE A 41 -22.25 -0.47 12.27
CA ILE A 41 -21.89 0.79 11.58
C ILE A 41 -22.89 1.92 11.81
N VAL A 42 -24.17 1.60 11.97
CA VAL A 42 -25.26 2.57 12.19
C VAL A 42 -25.07 3.32 13.51
N PHE A 43 -24.44 2.70 14.51
CA PHE A 43 -24.21 3.26 15.84
C PHE A 43 -22.89 4.03 15.98
N LEU A 44 -22.08 4.08 14.91
CA LEU A 44 -20.80 4.78 14.91
C LEU A 44 -20.99 6.28 14.65
N LYS A 45 -20.16 7.09 15.31
CA LYS A 45 -19.99 8.52 14.98
C LYS A 45 -19.48 8.65 13.55
N GLU A 46 -19.76 9.78 12.90
CA GLU A 46 -19.53 9.99 11.47
C GLU A 46 -18.12 9.62 10.99
N GLU A 47 -17.05 10.08 11.67
CA GLU A 47 -15.66 9.72 11.31
C GLU A 47 -15.41 8.20 11.35
N ASN A 48 -15.85 7.54 12.42
CA ASN A 48 -15.71 6.09 12.60
C ASN A 48 -16.62 5.31 11.64
N ARG A 49 -17.79 5.86 11.33
CA ARG A 49 -18.77 5.28 10.41
C ARG A 49 -18.24 5.29 8.97
N LEU A 50 -17.63 6.40 8.55
CA LEU A 50 -16.93 6.48 7.28
C LEU A 50 -15.85 5.40 7.20
N PHE A 51 -14.99 5.30 8.21
CA PHE A 51 -13.93 4.29 8.19
C PHE A 51 -14.49 2.86 8.18
N GLY A 52 -15.57 2.58 8.90
CA GLY A 52 -16.29 1.30 8.80
C GLY A 52 -16.75 0.98 7.37
N TRP A 53 -17.30 1.96 6.65
CA TRP A 53 -17.71 1.78 5.26
C TRP A 53 -16.51 1.61 4.33
N MET A 54 -15.39 2.26 4.62
CA MET A 54 -14.14 2.04 3.91
C MET A 54 -13.59 0.63 4.11
N ILE A 55 -13.67 0.06 5.32
CA ILE A 55 -13.31 -1.35 5.58
C ILE A 55 -14.15 -2.27 4.69
N ILE A 56 -15.48 -2.10 4.70
CA ILE A 56 -16.41 -2.89 3.87
C ILE A 56 -16.06 -2.75 2.38
N SER A 57 -15.84 -1.52 1.92
CA SER A 57 -15.50 -1.20 0.52
C SER A 57 -14.17 -1.79 0.09
N PHE A 58 -13.16 -1.73 0.97
CA PHE A 58 -11.84 -2.32 0.74
C PHE A 58 -11.97 -3.82 0.50
N PHE A 59 -12.68 -4.53 1.36
CA PHE A 59 -12.83 -5.98 1.23
C PHE A 59 -13.72 -6.38 0.05
N LEU A 60 -14.82 -5.67 -0.19
CA LEU A 60 -15.67 -5.90 -1.35
C LEU A 60 -14.88 -5.68 -2.65
N GLY A 61 -14.08 -4.61 -2.72
CA GLY A 61 -13.23 -4.32 -3.86
C GLY A 61 -12.14 -5.37 -4.08
N ASN A 62 -11.50 -5.86 -3.02
CA ASN A 62 -10.50 -6.94 -3.14
C ASN A 62 -11.13 -8.30 -3.51
N LEU A 63 -12.36 -8.59 -3.07
CA LEU A 63 -13.11 -9.76 -3.54
C LEU A 63 -13.37 -9.67 -5.04
N LEU A 64 -13.89 -8.53 -5.52
CA LEU A 64 -14.13 -8.30 -6.95
C LEU A 64 -12.83 -8.36 -7.76
N LEU A 65 -11.76 -7.77 -7.24
CA LEU A 65 -10.43 -7.87 -7.84
C LEU A 65 -10.03 -9.33 -8.03
N GLY A 66 -10.11 -10.17 -6.98
CA GLY A 66 -9.74 -11.58 -7.08
C GLY A 66 -10.58 -12.38 -8.09
N TYR A 67 -11.89 -12.11 -8.19
CA TYR A 67 -12.73 -12.71 -9.23
C TYR A 67 -12.35 -12.24 -10.64
N MET A 68 -12.05 -10.94 -10.80
CA MET A 68 -11.64 -10.39 -12.08
C MET A 68 -10.24 -10.88 -12.49
N ASP A 69 -9.35 -11.11 -11.54
CA ASP A 69 -8.02 -11.66 -11.78
C ASP A 69 -8.11 -13.09 -12.38
N ASN A 70 -8.87 -13.97 -11.73
CA ASN A 70 -9.16 -15.31 -12.27
C ASN A 70 -9.88 -15.26 -13.63
N PHE A 71 -10.76 -14.28 -13.83
CA PHE A 71 -11.45 -14.11 -15.12
C PHE A 71 -10.48 -13.71 -16.24
N ILE A 72 -9.52 -12.81 -15.96
CA ILE A 72 -8.56 -12.38 -16.99
C ILE A 72 -7.52 -13.44 -17.33
N GLU A 73 -7.19 -14.34 -16.41
CA GLU A 73 -6.32 -15.50 -16.67
C GLU A 73 -6.88 -16.42 -17.76
N GLY A 74 -8.21 -16.42 -17.97
CA GLY A 74 -8.85 -17.16 -19.06
C GLY A 74 -8.58 -16.60 -20.47
N PHE A 75 -7.96 -15.43 -20.61
CA PHE A 75 -7.61 -14.85 -21.90
C PHE A 75 -6.20 -15.26 -22.36
N HIS A 76 -6.04 -15.50 -23.67
CA HIS A 76 -4.73 -15.78 -24.29
C HIS A 76 -3.90 -14.51 -24.53
N LEU A 77 -3.63 -13.76 -23.45
CA LEU A 77 -2.77 -12.56 -23.48
C LEU A 77 -1.30 -12.92 -23.22
N SER A 78 -0.40 -12.02 -23.63
CA SER A 78 1.02 -12.18 -23.27
C SER A 78 1.19 -12.08 -21.75
N PRO A 79 2.16 -12.79 -21.13
CA PRO A 79 2.31 -12.79 -19.67
C PRO A 79 2.48 -11.40 -19.08
N PHE A 80 3.30 -10.55 -19.71
CA PHE A 80 3.49 -9.17 -19.25
C PHE A 80 2.19 -8.36 -19.31
N SER A 81 1.37 -8.54 -20.36
CA SER A 81 0.06 -7.88 -20.46
C SER A 81 -0.90 -8.33 -19.37
N LEU A 82 -0.92 -9.62 -19.04
CA LEU A 82 -1.74 -10.17 -17.95
C LEU A 82 -1.36 -9.55 -16.61
N ILE A 83 -0.06 -9.52 -16.30
CA ILE A 83 0.45 -8.92 -15.06
C ILE A 83 0.08 -7.43 -14.98
N MET A 84 0.26 -6.67 -16.06
CA MET A 84 -0.11 -5.26 -16.08
C MET A 84 -1.62 -5.07 -15.89
N LEU A 85 -2.45 -5.92 -16.49
CA LEU A 85 -3.90 -5.85 -16.35
C LEU A 85 -4.34 -6.21 -14.93
N SER A 86 -3.76 -7.27 -14.34
CA SER A 86 -3.97 -7.70 -12.95
C SER A 86 -3.68 -6.55 -11.98
N GLN A 87 -2.56 -5.85 -12.17
CA GLN A 87 -2.21 -4.68 -11.37
C GLN A 87 -3.25 -3.55 -11.50
N LEU A 88 -3.74 -3.28 -12.72
CA LEU A 88 -4.79 -2.28 -12.94
C LEU A 88 -6.11 -2.63 -12.24
N LEU A 89 -6.36 -3.90 -11.90
CA LEU A 89 -7.54 -4.28 -11.12
C LEU A 89 -7.55 -3.68 -9.70
N LEU A 90 -6.41 -3.22 -9.17
CA LEU A 90 -6.36 -2.43 -7.93
C LEU A 90 -7.17 -1.12 -8.02
N LEU A 91 -7.49 -0.65 -9.24
CA LEU A 91 -8.43 0.46 -9.41
C LEU A 91 -9.82 0.13 -8.86
N ILE A 92 -10.25 -1.14 -8.82
CA ILE A 92 -11.55 -1.54 -8.30
C ILE A 92 -11.72 -1.15 -6.82
N PRO A 93 -10.89 -1.64 -5.88
CA PRO A 93 -11.00 -1.21 -4.47
C PRO A 93 -10.77 0.29 -4.30
N ILE A 94 -9.88 0.91 -5.06
CA ILE A 94 -9.63 2.36 -5.02
C ILE A 94 -10.93 3.13 -5.36
N LEU A 95 -11.60 2.79 -6.46
CA LEU A 95 -12.79 3.49 -6.93
C LEU A 95 -13.98 3.32 -5.97
N ILE A 96 -14.17 2.12 -5.41
CA ILE A 96 -15.25 1.86 -4.44
C ILE A 96 -15.01 2.66 -3.14
N ILE A 97 -13.77 2.70 -2.65
CA ILE A 97 -13.41 3.52 -1.49
C ILE A 97 -13.64 5.02 -1.79
N CYS A 98 -13.17 5.50 -2.94
CA CYS A 98 -13.39 6.89 -3.37
C CYS A 98 -14.88 7.25 -3.42
N TYR A 99 -15.72 6.34 -3.94
CA TYR A 99 -17.17 6.50 -3.95
C TYR A 99 -17.71 6.68 -2.54
N VAL A 100 -17.35 5.80 -1.59
CA VAL A 100 -17.77 5.90 -0.19
C VAL A 100 -17.32 7.22 0.44
N VAL A 101 -16.05 7.61 0.29
CA VAL A 101 -15.55 8.87 0.85
C VAL A 101 -16.34 10.07 0.32
N LYS A 102 -16.69 10.06 -0.98
CA LYS A 102 -17.50 11.10 -1.61
C LYS A 102 -18.95 11.12 -1.09
N GLN A 103 -19.55 9.97 -0.78
CA GLN A 103 -20.89 9.92 -0.17
C GLN A 103 -20.94 10.58 1.21
N PHE A 104 -19.82 10.54 1.94
CA PHE A 104 -19.66 11.25 3.21
C PHE A 104 -19.26 12.72 3.05
N LYS A 105 -19.23 13.25 1.83
CA LYS A 105 -18.83 14.65 1.51
C LYS A 105 -17.46 15.04 2.06
N GLN A 106 -16.59 14.06 2.27
CA GLN A 106 -15.22 14.31 2.70
C GLN A 106 -14.28 14.36 1.50
N GLU A 107 -13.16 15.06 1.66
CA GLU A 107 -12.07 15.02 0.69
C GLU A 107 -11.52 13.59 0.58
N ILE A 108 -11.29 13.15 -0.67
CA ILE A 108 -10.80 11.81 -1.02
C ILE A 108 -9.44 11.56 -0.38
N THR A 109 -8.51 12.51 -0.52
CA THR A 109 -7.27 12.52 0.26
C THR A 109 -6.70 13.91 0.41
N PRO A 110 -6.24 14.29 1.61
CA PRO A 110 -5.51 15.53 1.83
C PRO A 110 -4.07 15.47 1.28
N TYR A 111 -3.57 14.32 0.82
CA TYR A 111 -2.15 14.13 0.48
C TYR A 111 -1.84 14.15 -1.03
N PHE A 112 -2.81 14.44 -1.90
CA PHE A 112 -2.56 14.68 -3.33
C PHE A 112 -2.21 16.15 -3.61
N HIS A 113 -1.14 16.62 -2.98
CA HIS A 113 -0.55 17.92 -3.31
C HIS A 113 0.98 17.83 -3.36
N ARG A 114 1.62 18.91 -3.83
CA ARG A 114 3.08 18.99 -3.88
C ARG A 114 3.69 18.84 -2.48
N PRO A 115 4.78 18.08 -2.31
CA PRO A 115 5.38 17.85 -1.00
C PRO A 115 5.87 19.14 -0.34
N ILE A 116 5.64 19.24 0.96
CA ILE A 116 6.09 20.36 1.79
C ILE A 116 7.41 19.94 2.47
N PHE A 117 8.53 20.48 2.01
CA PHE A 117 9.89 20.11 2.47
C PHE A 117 10.45 21.03 3.56
N THR A 118 9.59 21.74 4.30
CA THR A 118 10.01 22.79 5.24
C THR A 118 10.28 22.29 6.66
N GLN A 119 9.98 21.02 6.97
CA GLN A 119 10.08 20.49 8.33
C GLN A 119 11.28 19.56 8.51
N GLU A 120 11.99 19.71 9.63
CA GLU A 120 12.97 18.72 10.10
C GLU A 120 12.24 17.45 10.57
N ILE A 121 12.76 16.28 10.20
CA ILE A 121 12.23 15.02 10.73
C ILE A 121 12.88 14.81 12.10
N GLN A 122 12.09 15.01 13.16
CA GLN A 122 12.41 14.42 14.45
C GLN A 122 11.93 12.97 14.43
N LEU A 123 12.87 12.02 14.41
CA LEU A 123 12.60 10.60 14.61
C LEU A 123 12.21 10.36 16.09
N PRO A 124 11.49 9.26 16.41
CA PRO A 124 11.07 8.95 17.78
C PRO A 124 12.23 8.80 18.79
N PHE A 125 13.49 8.79 18.34
CA PHE A 125 14.69 8.69 19.17
C PHE A 125 15.47 10.02 19.32
N ASN A 126 14.82 11.18 19.15
CA ASN A 126 15.44 12.52 19.24
C ASN A 126 16.62 12.77 18.27
N ILE A 127 16.73 11.97 17.20
CA ILE A 127 17.71 12.21 16.13
C ILE A 127 17.04 13.12 15.11
N GLY A 128 17.48 14.37 15.06
CA GLY A 128 17.05 15.34 14.06
C GLY A 128 17.74 15.06 12.72
N PHE A 129 16.99 14.59 11.72
CA PHE A 129 17.47 14.48 10.35
C PHE A 129 16.73 15.47 9.46
N SER A 130 17.50 16.24 8.69
CA SER A 130 16.90 17.03 7.61
C SER A 130 16.29 16.06 6.59
N PHE A 131 15.00 16.21 6.32
CA PHE A 131 14.28 15.42 5.32
C PHE A 131 15.04 15.39 3.97
N LYS A 132 15.60 16.54 3.58
CA LYS A 132 16.40 16.69 2.36
C LYS A 132 17.61 15.76 2.36
N ARG A 133 18.29 15.60 3.51
CA ARG A 133 19.43 14.66 3.63
C ARG A 133 18.98 13.22 3.57
N LEU A 134 17.87 12.86 4.21
CA LEU A 134 17.36 11.48 4.17
C LEU A 134 16.92 11.10 2.75
N ALA A 135 16.18 11.95 2.07
CA ALA A 135 15.78 11.76 0.67
C ALA A 135 17.01 11.69 -0.26
N LEU A 136 18.03 12.54 -0.03
CA LEU A 136 19.26 12.53 -0.81
C LEU A 136 20.10 11.27 -0.56
N ILE A 137 20.24 10.82 0.69
CA ILE A 137 20.93 9.57 1.03
C ILE A 137 20.20 8.39 0.41
N PHE A 138 18.87 8.33 0.54
CA PHE A 138 18.08 7.25 -0.04
C PHE A 138 18.16 7.24 -1.58
N GLY A 139 18.07 8.41 -2.21
CA GLY A 139 18.25 8.57 -3.65
C GLY A 139 19.65 8.17 -4.12
N LEU A 140 20.69 8.61 -3.41
CA LEU A 140 22.08 8.25 -3.71
C LEU A 140 22.31 6.75 -3.56
N LEU A 141 21.84 6.14 -2.46
CA LEU A 141 21.92 4.70 -2.24
C LEU A 141 21.20 3.94 -3.35
N THR A 142 20.04 4.41 -3.78
CA THR A 142 19.32 3.79 -4.90
C THR A 142 20.11 3.87 -6.20
N VAL A 143 20.64 5.05 -6.55
CA VAL A 143 21.47 5.22 -7.75
C VAL A 143 22.73 4.37 -7.72
N LEU A 144 23.39 4.31 -6.56
CA LEU A 144 24.56 3.45 -6.34
C LEU A 144 24.19 1.98 -6.46
N SER A 145 23.09 1.54 -5.85
CA SER A 145 22.61 0.16 -5.98
C SER A 145 22.29 -0.19 -7.43
N ILE A 146 21.58 0.66 -8.17
CA ILE A 146 21.32 0.46 -9.59
C ILE A 146 22.63 0.38 -10.37
N GLY A 147 23.55 1.33 -10.16
CA GLY A 147 24.86 1.37 -10.82
C GLY A 147 25.70 0.12 -10.54
N ILE A 148 25.75 -0.32 -9.29
CA ILE A 148 26.40 -1.58 -8.88
C ILE A 148 25.75 -2.75 -9.61
N THR A 149 24.43 -2.85 -9.63
CA THR A 149 23.75 -3.94 -10.33
C THR A 149 24.08 -3.94 -11.84
N PHE A 150 24.12 -2.78 -12.50
CA PHE A 150 24.57 -2.68 -13.89
C PHE A 150 26.05 -3.07 -14.09
N LEU A 151 26.93 -2.71 -13.16
CA LEU A 151 28.35 -3.08 -13.22
C LEU A 151 28.57 -4.58 -13.05
N PHE A 152 27.84 -5.23 -12.15
CA PHE A 152 27.98 -6.66 -11.85
C PHE A 152 27.17 -7.57 -12.78
N GLN A 153 26.10 -7.09 -13.41
CA GLN A 153 25.29 -7.88 -14.35
C GLN A 153 25.82 -7.87 -15.80
N GLY A 154 26.77 -7.01 -16.16
CA GLY A 154 27.40 -6.97 -17.50
C GLY A 154 26.39 -6.81 -18.64
N GLU A 155 26.78 -7.18 -19.88
CA GLU A 155 25.97 -7.06 -21.11
C GLU A 155 24.59 -7.77 -21.10
N LYS A 156 24.22 -8.45 -20.01
CA LYS A 156 22.99 -9.26 -19.91
C LYS A 156 21.72 -8.43 -19.66
N MET A 157 21.84 -7.22 -19.11
CA MET A 157 20.67 -6.40 -18.79
C MET A 157 20.31 -5.47 -19.95
N HIS A 158 19.41 -5.95 -20.83
CA HIS A 158 18.89 -5.15 -21.94
C HIS A 158 18.05 -3.96 -21.44
N TRP A 159 18.24 -2.79 -22.06
CA TRP A 159 17.48 -1.56 -21.79
C TRP A 159 15.96 -1.74 -21.86
N ARG A 160 15.49 -2.63 -22.74
CA ARG A 160 14.08 -3.02 -22.85
C ARG A 160 13.56 -3.64 -21.56
N SER A 161 14.27 -4.60 -20.97
CA SER A 161 13.87 -5.27 -19.73
C SER A 161 13.85 -4.30 -18.55
N PHE A 162 14.86 -3.43 -18.45
CA PHE A 162 14.90 -2.37 -17.44
C PHE A 162 13.68 -1.44 -17.56
N SER A 163 13.36 -1.02 -18.78
CA SER A 163 12.22 -0.14 -19.04
C SER A 163 10.89 -0.80 -18.66
N LEU A 164 10.74 -2.11 -18.89
CA LEU A 164 9.55 -2.88 -18.47
C LEU A 164 9.45 -3.03 -16.95
N PHE A 165 10.56 -3.28 -16.26
CA PHE A 165 10.59 -3.30 -14.80
C PHE A 165 10.23 -1.94 -14.20
N LEU A 166 10.77 -0.86 -14.76
CA LEU A 166 10.46 0.49 -14.31
C LEU A 166 8.99 0.83 -14.54
N LEU A 167 8.42 0.44 -15.69
CA LEU A 167 7.00 0.64 -15.98
C LEU A 167 6.10 -0.10 -14.99
N PHE A 168 6.36 -1.39 -14.77
CA PHE A 168 5.63 -2.20 -13.79
C PHE A 168 5.76 -1.61 -12.38
N ALA A 169 6.99 -1.33 -11.93
CA ALA A 169 7.27 -0.81 -10.60
C ALA A 169 6.58 0.55 -10.37
N SER A 170 6.58 1.43 -11.37
CA SER A 170 5.94 2.74 -11.29
C SER A 170 4.42 2.61 -11.19
N MET A 171 3.82 1.73 -11.99
CA MET A 171 2.37 1.51 -11.96
C MET A 171 1.92 0.86 -10.66
N ASN A 172 2.63 -0.18 -10.20
CA ASN A 172 2.37 -0.84 -8.92
C ASN A 172 2.47 0.17 -7.76
N ALA A 173 3.59 0.91 -7.69
CA ALA A 173 3.79 1.92 -6.65
C ALA A 173 2.72 3.01 -6.69
N LEU A 174 2.30 3.46 -7.88
CA LEU A 174 1.22 4.44 -7.99
C LEU A 174 -0.06 3.89 -7.36
N LEU A 175 -0.56 2.74 -7.81
CA LEU A 175 -1.82 2.18 -7.33
C LEU A 175 -1.79 1.83 -5.84
N GLU A 176 -0.72 1.18 -5.39
CA GLU A 176 -0.58 0.80 -3.98
C GLU A 176 -0.45 2.04 -3.08
N GLU A 177 0.36 3.03 -3.44
CA GLU A 177 0.50 4.24 -2.61
C GLU A 177 -0.77 5.10 -2.62
N VAL A 178 -1.52 5.16 -3.73
CA VAL A 178 -2.85 5.78 -3.74
C VAL A 178 -3.77 5.10 -2.73
N LEU A 179 -3.85 3.76 -2.76
CA LEU A 179 -4.72 3.01 -1.86
C LEU A 179 -4.30 3.16 -0.40
N TRP A 180 -3.04 2.87 -0.09
CA TRP A 180 -2.56 2.75 1.28
C TRP A 180 -2.26 4.10 1.93
N ARG A 181 -1.56 5.00 1.22
CA ARG A 181 -1.07 6.28 1.77
C ARG A 181 -2.00 7.42 1.40
N GLY A 182 -2.61 7.37 0.22
CA GLY A 182 -3.62 8.32 -0.23
C GLY A 182 -4.95 8.16 0.52
N LEU A 183 -5.56 6.98 0.47
CA LEU A 183 -6.93 6.78 0.96
C LEU A 183 -6.99 6.29 2.41
N LEU A 184 -6.35 5.16 2.72
CA LEU A 184 -6.51 4.50 4.02
C LEU A 184 -5.81 5.24 5.17
N LEU A 185 -4.56 5.66 4.98
CA LEU A 185 -3.74 6.32 6.01
C LEU A 185 -4.39 7.58 6.62
N PRO A 186 -4.77 8.62 5.84
CA PRO A 186 -5.34 9.83 6.43
C PRO A 186 -6.65 9.57 7.19
N LYS A 187 -7.45 8.59 6.75
CA LYS A 187 -8.70 8.22 7.43
C LYS A 187 -8.42 7.45 8.72
N LEU A 188 -7.43 6.55 8.73
CA LEU A 188 -6.94 5.92 9.96
C LEU A 188 -6.40 6.93 10.97
N ILE A 189 -5.61 7.90 10.51
CA ILE A 189 -5.12 9.00 11.36
C ILE A 189 -6.29 9.78 11.96
N SER A 190 -7.32 10.10 11.16
CA SER A 190 -8.48 10.87 11.63
C SER A 190 -9.22 10.19 12.77
N ILE A 191 -9.29 8.85 12.79
CA ILE A 191 -9.95 8.10 13.87
C ILE A 191 -8.99 7.67 14.98
N THR A 192 -7.67 7.82 14.81
CA THR A 192 -6.64 7.48 15.80
C THR A 192 -5.68 8.64 16.04
N ASN A 193 -4.44 8.55 15.55
CA ASN A 193 -3.40 9.57 15.50
C ASN A 193 -2.33 9.18 14.45
N ASP A 194 -1.36 10.07 14.19
CA ASP A 194 -0.32 9.86 13.18
C ASP A 194 0.46 8.54 13.37
N ILE A 195 0.94 8.27 14.58
CA ILE A 195 1.79 7.11 14.88
C ILE A 195 1.02 5.81 14.65
N ILE A 196 -0.18 5.72 15.20
CA ILE A 196 -1.01 4.51 15.12
C ILE A 196 -1.52 4.31 13.70
N GLY A 197 -1.91 5.38 13.02
CA GLY A 197 -2.29 5.33 11.61
C GLY A 197 -1.17 4.75 10.75
N ILE A 198 0.07 5.23 10.91
CA ILE A 198 1.24 4.70 10.20
C ILE A 198 1.47 3.22 10.52
N ILE A 199 1.46 2.83 11.80
CA ILE A 199 1.71 1.43 12.20
C ILE A 199 0.64 0.50 11.61
N VAL A 200 -0.63 0.86 11.77
CA VAL A 200 -1.76 0.04 11.33
C VAL A 200 -1.78 -0.11 9.82
N THR A 201 -1.62 0.97 9.05
CA THR A 201 -1.57 0.84 7.58
C THR A 201 -0.37 0.03 7.11
N SER A 202 0.77 0.13 7.79
CA SER A 202 1.98 -0.60 7.41
C SER A 202 1.85 -2.10 7.66
N ILE A 203 1.26 -2.49 8.80
CA ILE A 203 0.94 -3.89 9.09
C ILE A 203 -0.08 -4.41 8.09
N ALA A 204 -1.17 -3.67 7.86
CA ALA A 204 -2.20 -4.05 6.89
C ALA A 204 -1.61 -4.22 5.48
N TYR A 205 -0.79 -3.27 5.03
CA TYR A 205 -0.08 -3.32 3.76
C TYR A 205 0.77 -4.58 3.62
N GLY A 206 1.62 -4.88 4.61
CA GLY A 206 2.47 -6.07 4.57
C GLY A 206 1.67 -7.38 4.58
N ILE A 207 0.59 -7.45 5.38
CA ILE A 207 -0.31 -8.61 5.37
C ILE A 207 -1.00 -8.74 4.01
N ASN A 208 -1.46 -7.64 3.41
CA ASN A 208 -2.15 -7.64 2.13
C ASN A 208 -1.29 -8.26 1.01
N VAL A 209 0.00 -7.96 1.02
CA VAL A 209 0.94 -8.49 0.02
C VAL A 209 0.96 -10.03 0.04
N THR A 210 0.69 -10.68 1.17
CA THR A 210 0.61 -12.16 1.21
C THR A 210 -0.54 -12.75 0.40
N MET A 211 -1.56 -11.96 0.04
CA MET A 211 -2.64 -12.38 -0.87
C MET A 211 -2.10 -12.75 -2.26
N PHE A 212 -0.99 -12.15 -2.67
CA PHE A 212 -0.33 -12.43 -3.95
C PHE A 212 0.71 -13.56 -3.86
N GLY A 213 0.65 -14.40 -2.81
CA GLY A 213 1.50 -15.58 -2.65
C GLY A 213 2.88 -15.32 -2.03
N PHE A 214 3.17 -14.08 -1.60
CA PHE A 214 4.45 -13.77 -0.95
C PHE A 214 4.59 -14.44 0.43
N SER A 215 5.83 -14.84 0.74
CA SER A 215 6.15 -15.52 2.00
C SER A 215 5.96 -14.61 3.23
N PRO A 216 5.76 -15.17 4.43
CA PRO A 216 5.70 -14.39 5.68
C PRO A 216 6.96 -13.56 5.97
N ILE A 217 8.13 -13.98 5.48
CA ILE A 217 9.38 -13.20 5.64
C ILE A 217 9.31 -11.94 4.78
N ILE A 218 8.82 -12.06 3.54
CA ILE A 218 8.63 -10.92 2.64
C ILE A 218 7.59 -9.96 3.23
N CYS A 219 6.53 -10.46 3.88
CA CYS A 219 5.58 -9.62 4.62
C CYS A 219 6.29 -8.69 5.62
N MET A 220 7.28 -9.16 6.39
CA MET A 220 8.00 -8.31 7.35
C MET A 220 8.78 -7.17 6.66
N ILE A 221 9.39 -7.45 5.51
CA ILE A 221 10.05 -6.43 4.68
C ILE A 221 9.03 -5.38 4.22
N TYR A 222 7.85 -5.82 3.79
CA TYR A 222 6.78 -4.93 3.35
C TYR A 222 6.15 -4.13 4.50
N ILE A 223 6.10 -4.66 5.72
CA ILE A 223 5.71 -3.88 6.92
C ILE A 223 6.74 -2.78 7.18
N PHE A 224 8.04 -3.10 7.11
CA PHE A 224 9.10 -2.12 7.32
C PHE A 224 9.11 -1.02 6.25
N LEU A 225 9.05 -1.41 4.97
CA LEU A 225 8.85 -0.48 3.86
C LEU A 225 7.57 0.34 4.09
N GLY A 226 6.53 -0.34 4.56
CA GLY A 226 5.28 0.18 5.08
C GLY A 226 5.45 1.45 5.90
N LEU A 227 6.19 1.30 6.99
CA LEU A 227 6.46 2.33 8.00
C LEU A 227 7.26 3.48 7.41
N MET A 228 8.28 3.19 6.61
CA MET A 228 9.10 4.23 5.96
C MET A 228 8.26 5.10 5.02
N LEU A 229 7.44 4.48 4.17
CA LEU A 229 6.56 5.19 3.23
C LEU A 229 5.45 5.97 3.97
N GLY A 230 4.86 5.39 5.02
CA GLY A 230 3.88 6.09 5.85
C GLY A 230 4.46 7.33 6.56
N LEU A 231 5.66 7.21 7.14
CA LEU A 231 6.38 8.32 7.75
C LEU A 231 6.70 9.41 6.73
N LEU A 232 7.16 9.00 5.55
CA LEU A 232 7.46 9.87 4.42
C LEU A 232 6.21 10.67 3.99
N THR A 233 5.05 10.03 3.86
CA THR A 233 3.79 10.69 3.52
C THR A 233 3.33 11.66 4.60
N VAL A 234 3.34 11.27 5.87
CA VAL A 234 2.86 12.13 6.97
C VAL A 234 3.75 13.35 7.16
N LYS A 235 5.07 13.20 7.01
CA LYS A 235 6.04 14.30 7.19
C LYS A 235 6.06 15.27 6.01
N THR A 236 5.89 14.78 4.79
CA THR A 236 5.84 15.65 3.59
C THR A 236 4.44 16.16 3.26
N LYS A 237 3.43 15.62 3.96
CA LYS A 237 2.00 15.78 3.67
C LYS A 237 1.68 15.42 2.21
N SER A 238 2.41 14.50 1.60
CA SER A 238 2.26 14.16 0.18
C SER A 238 2.50 12.68 -0.08
N VAL A 239 1.71 12.09 -0.98
CA VAL A 239 1.91 10.69 -1.41
C VAL A 239 3.05 10.56 -2.42
N PHE A 240 3.37 11.63 -3.17
CA PHE A 240 4.36 11.57 -4.26
C PHE A 240 5.75 11.10 -3.83
N PRO A 241 6.33 11.56 -2.71
CA PRO A 241 7.63 11.04 -2.26
C PRO A 241 7.59 9.54 -1.97
N ALA A 242 6.48 9.03 -1.43
CA ALA A 242 6.29 7.61 -1.17
C ALA A 242 6.18 6.81 -2.49
N MET A 243 5.45 7.32 -3.49
CA MET A 243 5.38 6.70 -4.83
C MET A 243 6.75 6.56 -5.47
N ILE A 244 7.58 7.61 -5.40
CA ILE A 244 8.94 7.58 -5.95
C ILE A 244 9.79 6.57 -5.20
N ALA A 245 9.83 6.64 -3.86
CA ALA A 245 10.61 5.72 -3.04
C ALA A 245 10.20 4.26 -3.26
N HIS A 246 8.89 3.99 -3.34
CA HIS A 246 8.36 2.67 -3.60
C HIS A 246 8.74 2.18 -5.02
N THR A 247 8.59 3.00 -6.06
CA THR A 247 9.02 2.67 -7.43
C THR A 247 10.49 2.24 -7.47
N LEU A 248 11.35 3.00 -6.78
CA LEU A 248 12.79 2.73 -6.70
C LEU A 248 13.09 1.39 -6.00
N VAL A 249 12.46 1.15 -4.85
CA VAL A 249 12.63 -0.11 -4.09
C VAL A 249 12.14 -1.31 -4.91
N THR A 250 10.96 -1.22 -5.52
CA THR A 250 10.40 -2.31 -6.34
C THR A 250 11.26 -2.59 -7.55
N THR A 251 11.76 -1.55 -8.22
CA THR A 251 12.71 -1.70 -9.35
C THR A 251 13.98 -2.42 -8.89
N LEU A 252 14.55 -2.05 -7.74
CA LEU A 252 15.72 -2.72 -7.18
C LEU A 252 15.44 -4.19 -6.84
N PHE A 253 14.29 -4.51 -6.26
CA PHE A 253 13.92 -5.89 -5.93
C PHE A 253 13.78 -6.76 -7.16
N LEU A 254 13.24 -6.22 -8.26
CA LEU A 254 13.11 -6.92 -9.53
C LEU A 254 14.45 -7.19 -10.19
N ILE A 255 15.33 -6.17 -10.26
CA ILE A 255 16.63 -6.31 -10.93
C ILE A 255 17.55 -7.27 -10.17
N ASN A 256 17.51 -7.25 -8.83
CA ASN A 256 18.31 -8.14 -7.99
C ASN A 256 17.68 -9.53 -7.78
N GLY A 257 16.52 -9.82 -8.39
CA GLY A 257 15.84 -11.10 -8.29
C GLY A 257 15.27 -11.43 -6.90
N VAL A 258 15.20 -10.44 -6.00
CA VAL A 258 14.55 -10.57 -4.68
C VAL A 258 13.05 -10.76 -4.85
N MET A 259 12.49 -10.07 -5.85
CA MET A 259 11.14 -10.30 -6.35
C MET A 259 11.24 -10.76 -7.79
N THR A 260 10.50 -11.80 -8.12
CA THR A 260 10.25 -12.18 -9.51
C THR A 260 8.83 -11.77 -9.85
N ILE A 261 8.64 -11.30 -11.09
CA ILE A 261 7.29 -11.13 -11.61
C ILE A 261 6.78 -12.55 -11.87
N PRO A 262 5.69 -13.01 -11.24
CA PRO A 262 5.15 -14.34 -11.48
C PRO A 262 4.69 -14.41 -12.93
N VAL A 263 5.53 -14.95 -13.80
CA VAL A 263 5.13 -15.36 -15.14
C VAL A 263 4.44 -16.69 -14.94
N TYR A 264 3.11 -16.71 -14.97
CA TYR A 264 2.36 -17.96 -15.07
C TYR A 264 2.76 -18.65 -16.37
N TYR A 265 3.72 -19.58 -16.28
CA TYR A 265 3.88 -20.61 -17.28
C TYR A 265 2.73 -21.58 -17.04
N GLY A 266 1.64 -21.40 -17.79
CA GLY A 266 0.53 -22.35 -17.78
C GLY A 266 1.08 -23.77 -17.98
N SER A 267 0.78 -24.65 -17.02
CA SER A 267 0.85 -26.10 -17.21
C SER A 267 -0.35 -26.57 -18.01
#